data_AF-A0A3C0QJV6-F1
#
_entry.id   AF-A0A3C0QJV6-F1
#
_cell.length_a   1.000
_cell.length_b   1.000
_cell.length_c   1.000
_cell.angle_alpha   90.00
_cell.angle_beta   90.00
_cell.angle_gamma   90.00
#
_symmetry.space_group_name_H-M   'P 1'
#
loop_
_entity.id
_entity.type
_entity.pdbx_description
1 polymer ?
#
loop_
_entity_poly.entity_id
_entity_poly.type
_entity_poly.pdbx_seq_one_letter_code
_entity_poly.pdbx_strand_id
1 'polypeptide(L)'
;FFKSLLKYICSGPVIAMVISGPEAIKESRKLMGPTDSKKAPGGTIRGDFGKDITINVIHGSDSPESADREIKLFFSGSDKDDMK
;
A
#
# COMPACT_ATOMS: atom_id res chain seq x y z
N PHE A 1 13.23 1.84 -14.61
CA PHE A 1 12.11 1.52 -13.69
C PHE A 1 12.21 2.30 -12.38
N PHE A 2 13.16 2.00 -11.48
CA PHE A 2 13.24 2.62 -10.13
C PHE A 2 13.18 4.16 -10.10
N LYS A 3 13.98 4.85 -10.92
CA LYS A 3 13.95 6.33 -10.99
C LYS A 3 12.57 6.89 -11.37
N SER A 4 11.90 6.24 -12.32
CA SER A 4 10.57 6.62 -12.79
C SER A 4 9.52 6.38 -11.70
N LEU A 5 9.63 5.27 -10.97
CA LEU A 5 8.77 4.96 -9.83
C LEU A 5 8.91 6.01 -8.72
N LEU A 6 10.14 6.33 -8.30
CA LEU A 6 10.39 7.38 -7.32
C LEU A 6 9.80 8.72 -7.74
N LYS A 7 10.02 9.13 -8.99
CA LYS A 7 9.44 10.37 -9.53
C LYS A 7 7.91 10.36 -9.43
N TYR A 8 7.28 9.22 -9.68
CA TYR A 8 5.82 9.09 -9.65
C TYR A 8 5.27 9.13 -8.22
N ILE A 9 5.77 8.29 -7.31
CA ILE A 9 5.24 8.23 -5.93
C ILE A 9 5.52 9.50 -5.12
N CYS A 10 6.55 10.27 -5.49
CA CYS A 10 6.87 11.57 -4.89
C CYS A 10 6.25 12.76 -5.65
N SER A 11 5.42 12.53 -6.68
CA SER A 11 4.86 13.63 -7.49
C SER A 11 3.66 14.35 -6.86
N GLY A 12 3.11 13.82 -5.76
CA GLY A 12 1.94 14.36 -5.10
C GLY A 12 1.80 13.87 -3.67
N PRO A 13 0.78 14.36 -2.95
CA PRO A 13 0.50 13.92 -1.59
C PRO A 13 0.06 12.46 -1.56
N VAL A 14 0.35 11.79 -0.45
CA VAL A 14 -0.10 10.43 -0.18
C VAL A 14 -0.84 10.39 1.15
N ILE A 15 -1.80 9.47 1.27
CA ILE A 15 -2.42 9.14 2.55
C ILE A 15 -1.73 7.89 3.06
N ALA A 16 -0.96 8.03 4.14
CA ALA A 16 -0.39 6.91 4.87
C ALA A 16 -1.38 6.46 5.95
N MET A 17 -1.53 5.15 6.14
CA MET A 17 -2.38 4.57 7.18
C MET A 17 -1.78 3.25 7.70
N VAL A 18 -2.15 2.88 8.93
CA VAL A 18 -1.86 1.56 9.49
C VAL A 18 -3.17 0.83 9.75
N ILE A 19 -3.28 -0.39 9.26
CA ILE A 19 -4.45 -1.26 9.42
C ILE A 19 -4.08 -2.39 10.37
N SER A 20 -4.86 -2.57 11.44
CA SER A 20 -4.68 -3.64 12.42
C SER A 20 -5.85 -4.63 12.39
N GLY A 21 -5.59 -5.87 12.77
CA GLY A 21 -6.58 -6.93 12.82
C GLY A 21 -6.01 -8.31 12.51
N PRO A 22 -6.80 -9.38 12.67
CA PRO A 22 -6.40 -10.73 12.29
C PRO A 22 -6.04 -10.78 10.81
N GLU A 23 -4.89 -11.36 10.47
CA GLU A 23 -4.43 -11.50 9.08
C GLU A 23 -4.41 -10.17 8.28
N ALA A 24 -4.21 -9.03 8.95
CA ALA A 24 -4.37 -7.70 8.34
C ALA A 24 -3.60 -7.52 7.03
N ILE A 25 -2.37 -8.03 6.93
CA ILE A 25 -1.55 -7.96 5.71
C ILE A 25 -2.22 -8.75 4.58
N LYS A 26 -2.61 -10.00 4.84
CA LYS A 26 -3.22 -10.89 3.86
C LYS A 26 -4.56 -10.33 3.38
N GLU A 27 -5.43 -9.92 4.29
CA GLU A 27 -6.75 -9.39 3.93
C GLU A 27 -6.63 -8.02 3.22
N SER A 28 -5.72 -7.15 3.63
CA SER A 28 -5.44 -5.91 2.90
C SER A 28 -4.96 -6.18 1.48
N ARG A 29 -4.00 -7.10 1.31
CA ARG A 29 -3.49 -7.52 0.00
C ARG A 29 -4.58 -8.12 -0.89
N LYS A 30 -5.51 -8.88 -0.30
CA LYS A 30 -6.67 -9.45 -1.00
C LYS A 30 -7.64 -8.36 -1.47
N LEU A 31 -7.94 -7.37 -0.62
CA LEU A 31 -8.76 -6.21 -1.00
C LEU A 31 -8.11 -5.37 -2.11
N MET A 32 -6.78 -5.21 -2.06
CA MET A 32 -6.04 -4.45 -3.08
C MET A 32 -6.07 -5.12 -4.45
N GLY A 33 -5.95 -6.46 -4.51
CA GLY A 33 -5.77 -7.20 -5.76
C GLY A 33 -4.32 -7.25 -6.26
N PRO A 34 -4.04 -7.96 -7.37
CA PRO A 34 -2.68 -8.13 -7.91
C PRO A 34 -2.08 -6.80 -8.37
N THR A 35 -0.74 -6.72 -8.42
CA THR A 35 0.00 -5.47 -8.71
C THR A 35 -0.35 -4.85 -10.06
N ASP A 36 -0.59 -5.67 -11.08
CA ASP A 36 -1.02 -5.22 -12.40
C ASP A 36 -2.54 -5.07 -12.42
N SER A 37 -3.00 -3.82 -12.40
CA SER A 37 -4.42 -3.45 -12.40
C SER A 37 -5.20 -4.07 -13.57
N LYS A 38 -4.54 -4.30 -14.72
CA LYS A 38 -5.18 -4.93 -15.89
C LYS A 38 -5.51 -6.41 -15.69
N LYS A 39 -4.91 -7.03 -14.68
CA LYS A 39 -5.12 -8.43 -14.30
C LYS A 39 -5.91 -8.55 -12.98
N ALA A 40 -6.27 -7.42 -12.37
CA ALA A 40 -6.98 -7.41 -11.11
C ALA A 40 -8.48 -7.68 -11.34
N PRO A 41 -9.09 -8.61 -10.59
CA PRO A 41 -10.53 -8.83 -10.66
C PRO A 41 -11.32 -7.60 -10.23
N GLY A 42 -12.49 -7.38 -10.84
CA GLY A 42 -13.44 -6.37 -10.37
C GLY A 42 -13.87 -6.62 -8.93
N GLY A 43 -14.11 -5.54 -8.17
CA GLY A 43 -14.34 -5.57 -6.73
C GLY A 43 -13.07 -5.51 -5.87
N THR A 44 -11.89 -5.51 -6.50
CA THR A 44 -10.62 -5.16 -5.81
C THR A 44 -10.29 -3.70 -6.07
N ILE A 45 -9.57 -3.05 -5.16
CA ILE A 45 -9.21 -1.62 -5.32
C ILE A 45 -8.48 -1.37 -6.64
N ARG A 46 -7.55 -2.25 -7.02
CA ARG A 46 -6.80 -2.12 -8.28
C ARG A 46 -7.62 -2.46 -9.50
N GLY A 47 -8.55 -3.42 -9.40
CA GLY A 47 -9.45 -3.77 -10.51
C GLY A 47 -10.42 -2.64 -10.83
N ASP A 48 -10.93 -1.96 -9.80
CA ASP A 48 -11.97 -0.94 -9.96
C ASP A 48 -11.38 0.45 -10.27
N PHE A 49 -10.18 0.77 -9.75
CA PHE A 49 -9.64 2.14 -9.81
C PHE A 49 -8.23 2.24 -10.42
N GLY A 50 -7.55 1.12 -10.65
CA GLY A 50 -6.20 1.09 -11.20
C GLY A 50 -6.16 1.17 -12.73
N LYS A 51 -5.02 1.63 -13.27
CA LYS A 51 -4.80 1.76 -14.72
C LYS A 51 -3.84 0.72 -15.28
N ASP A 52 -2.71 0.53 -14.62
CA ASP A 52 -1.66 -0.42 -15.01
C ASP A 52 -0.79 -0.81 -13.80
N ILE A 53 0.40 -1.39 -14.05
CA ILE A 53 1.34 -1.82 -13.00
C ILE A 53 2.03 -0.66 -12.27
N THR A 54 2.12 0.53 -12.89
CA THR A 54 2.76 1.72 -12.32
C THR A 54 1.74 2.62 -11.62
N ILE A 55 0.55 2.75 -12.20
CA ILE A 55 -0.56 3.56 -11.69
C ILE A 55 -1.63 2.60 -11.16
N ASN A 56 -1.41 2.07 -9.95
CA ASN A 56 -2.25 1.04 -9.31
C ASN A 56 -2.86 1.48 -7.97
N VAL A 57 -2.96 2.79 -7.75
CA VAL A 57 -3.71 3.46 -6.66
C VAL A 57 -3.16 3.27 -5.24
N ILE A 58 -2.78 2.06 -4.85
CA ILE A 58 -2.51 1.72 -3.44
C ILE A 58 -1.27 0.83 -3.28
N HIS A 59 -0.48 1.14 -2.24
CA HIS A 59 0.61 0.32 -1.71
C HIS A 59 0.15 -0.42 -0.45
N GLY A 60 0.75 -1.58 -0.19
CA GLY A 60 0.49 -2.35 1.02
C GLY A 60 1.59 -3.39 1.19
N SER A 61 2.06 -3.53 2.44
CA SER A 61 3.15 -4.42 2.81
C SER A 61 2.85 -5.87 2.42
N ASP A 62 3.88 -6.64 2.11
CA ASP A 62 3.78 -8.02 1.64
C ASP A 62 4.16 -9.07 2.69
N SER A 63 4.78 -8.65 3.79
CA SER A 63 5.15 -9.50 4.91
C SER A 63 5.14 -8.73 6.24
N PRO A 64 5.12 -9.42 7.39
CA PRO A 64 5.25 -8.78 8.70
C PRO A 64 6.52 -7.92 8.84
N GLU A 65 7.64 -8.40 8.29
CA GLU A 65 8.93 -7.68 8.32
C GLU A 65 8.88 -6.41 7.45
N SER A 66 8.21 -6.48 6.29
CA SER A 66 7.95 -5.30 5.47
C SER A 66 7.03 -4.31 6.15
N ALA A 67 5.97 -4.78 6.81
CA ALA A 67 5.04 -3.92 7.53
C ALA A 67 5.74 -3.17 8.68
N ASP A 68 6.51 -3.86 9.51
CA ASP A 68 7.25 -3.23 10.63
C ASP A 68 8.25 -2.17 10.12
N ARG A 69 8.99 -2.48 9.06
CA ARG A 69 9.92 -1.52 8.43
C ARG A 69 9.17 -0.30 7.87
N GLU A 70 8.08 -0.51 7.14
CA GLU A 70 7.31 0.56 6.49
C GLU A 70 6.59 1.45 7.51
N ILE A 71 6.01 0.86 8.57
CA ILE A 71 5.41 1.62 9.67
C ILE A 71 6.45 2.54 10.31
N LYS A 72 7.65 2.02 10.61
CA LYS A 72 8.75 2.84 11.17
C LYS A 72 9.24 3.93 10.22
N LEU A 73 9.14 3.71 8.91
CA LEU A 73 9.56 4.67 7.88
C LEU A 73 8.57 5.84 7.76
N PHE A 74 7.27 5.55 7.78
CA PHE A 74 6.22 6.55 7.57
C PHE A 74 5.76 7.23 8.87
N PHE A 75 5.81 6.53 10.00
CA PHE A 75 5.29 6.99 11.29
C PHE A 75 6.40 6.96 12.34
N SER A 76 7.03 8.12 12.57
CA SER A 76 8.11 8.29 13.55
C SER A 76 7.73 9.34 14.59
N GLY A 77 8.03 9.09 15.87
CA GLY A 77 7.71 10.02 16.96
C GLY A 77 6.34 9.79 17.58
N SER A 78 5.55 10.86 17.71
CA SER A 78 4.26 10.93 18.42
C SER A 78 3.16 10.05 17.83
N ASP A 79 3.22 9.75 16.53
CA ASP A 79 2.19 8.97 15.84
C ASP A 79 2.08 7.53 16.35
N LYS A 80 3.12 7.04 17.05
CA LYS A 80 3.10 5.69 17.66
C LYS A 80 2.25 5.60 18.91
N ASP A 81 2.06 6.70 19.63
CA ASP A 81 1.28 6.69 20.88
C ASP A 81 -0.21 6.49 20.61
N ASP A 82 -0.68 6.87 19.41
CA ASP A 82 -2.06 6.70 18.94
C ASP A 82 -2.34 5.31 18.32
N MET A 83 -1.31 4.47 18.17
CA MET A 83 -1.41 3.13 17.58
C MET A 83 -1.63 2.01 18.63
N LYS A 84 -1.93 2.37 19.89
CA LYS A 84 -2.18 1.43 20.99
C LYS A 84 -3.59 0.85 20.98
#